data_AF-A0A939UJZ2-F1
#
_entry.id   AF-A0A939UJZ2-F1
#
_cell.length_a   1.000
_cell.length_b   1.000
_cell.length_c   1.000
_cell.angle_alpha   90.00
_cell.angle_beta   90.00
_cell.angle_gamma   90.00
#
_symmetry.space_group_name_H-M   'P 1'
#
loop_
_entity.id
_entity.type
_entity.pdbx_description
1 polymer ?
#
loop_
_entity_poly.entity_id
_entity_poly.type
_entity_poly.pdbx_seq_one_letter_code
_entity_poly.pdbx_strand_id
1 'polypeptide(L)'
;MTKRERAQELFLQGYNCAQAVAGAFCEEMGMTLTAAVRSMSSFGGGMGRLREVCGACSGMFFVFGQIKGYDRADDTEGKKALYELVRQGAAAFKEKNGSYVCRELLGGVPAGGDPAQRTGEYYKKRPCVELVGDAAEICEQLLK
;
A
#
# COMPACT_ATOMS: atom_id res chain seq x y z
N MET A 1 -5.02 -16.63 8.63
CA MET A 1 -4.57 -15.88 7.46
C MET A 1 -3.83 -14.66 7.94
N THR A 2 -2.59 -14.48 7.51
CA THR A 2 -1.76 -13.31 7.84
C THR A 2 -2.21 -12.08 7.04
N LYS A 3 -1.81 -10.88 7.45
CA LYS A 3 -2.08 -9.66 6.67
C LYS A 3 -1.41 -9.69 5.29
N ARG A 4 -0.23 -10.32 5.19
CA ARG A 4 0.44 -10.63 3.92
C ARG A 4 -0.48 -11.40 2.97
N GLU A 5 -0.94 -12.58 3.40
CA GLU A 5 -1.79 -13.47 2.61
C GLU A 5 -3.09 -12.75 2.20
N ARG A 6 -3.72 -12.06 3.15
CA ARG A 6 -4.98 -11.35 2.89
C ARG A 6 -4.81 -10.25 1.85
N ALA A 7 -3.73 -9.46 1.92
CA ALA A 7 -3.47 -8.41 0.95
C ALA A 7 -3.15 -8.99 -0.44
N GLN A 8 -2.39 -10.08 -0.51
CA GLN A 8 -2.11 -10.78 -1.77
C GLN A 8 -3.40 -11.30 -2.43
N GLU A 9 -4.28 -11.93 -1.66
CA GLU A 9 -5.58 -12.38 -2.17
C GLU A 9 -6.42 -11.24 -2.74
N LEU A 10 -6.54 -10.13 -2.01
CA LEU A 10 -7.28 -8.95 -2.47
C LEU A 10 -6.70 -8.40 -3.76
N PHE A 11 -5.36 -8.33 -3.88
CA PHE A 11 -4.72 -7.89 -5.11
C PHE A 11 -5.02 -8.82 -6.29
N LEU A 12 -5.03 -10.14 -6.06
CA LEU A 12 -5.35 -11.14 -7.08
C LEU A 12 -6.82 -11.09 -7.52
N GLN A 13 -7.73 -10.61 -6.66
CA GLN A 13 -9.13 -10.32 -7.00
C GLN A 13 -9.31 -9.10 -7.92
N GLY A 14 -8.22 -8.37 -8.21
CA GLY A 14 -8.21 -7.24 -9.16
C GLY A 14 -8.09 -5.87 -8.53
N TYR A 15 -8.11 -5.77 -7.20
CA TYR A 15 -7.82 -4.53 -6.50
C TYR A 15 -6.41 -4.02 -6.83
N ASN A 16 -6.24 -2.70 -6.78
CA ASN A 16 -4.92 -2.10 -6.92
C ASN A 16 -4.06 -2.34 -5.66
N CYS A 17 -2.76 -2.02 -5.72
CA CYS A 17 -1.84 -2.29 -4.61
C CYS A 17 -2.27 -1.62 -3.29
N ALA A 18 -2.76 -0.38 -3.35
CA ALA A 18 -3.17 0.37 -2.16
C ALA A 18 -4.48 -0.15 -1.57
N GLN A 19 -5.44 -0.47 -2.43
CA GLN A 19 -6.72 -1.09 -2.04
C GLN A 19 -6.50 -2.43 -1.37
N ALA A 20 -5.60 -3.25 -1.90
CA ALA A 20 -5.29 -4.56 -1.36
C ALA A 20 -4.69 -4.47 0.06
N VAL A 21 -3.73 -3.57 0.28
CA VAL A 21 -3.15 -3.35 1.62
C VAL A 21 -4.20 -2.77 2.57
N ALA A 22 -4.89 -1.69 2.23
CA ALA A 22 -5.89 -1.09 3.11
C ALA A 22 -7.06 -2.04 3.41
N GLY A 23 -7.52 -2.81 2.41
CA GLY A 23 -8.57 -3.80 2.60
C GLY A 23 -8.16 -4.96 3.50
N ALA A 24 -6.87 -5.28 3.61
CA ALA A 24 -6.39 -6.29 4.55
C ALA A 24 -6.49 -5.85 6.02
N PHE A 25 -6.56 -4.54 6.28
CA PHE A 25 -6.64 -3.94 7.62
C PHE A 25 -7.98 -3.24 7.90
N CYS A 26 -9.02 -3.46 7.09
CA CYS A 26 -10.26 -2.68 7.22
C CYS A 26 -10.92 -2.85 8.59
N GLU A 27 -10.86 -4.04 9.18
CA GLU A 27 -11.41 -4.32 10.52
C GLU A 27 -10.66 -3.53 11.61
N GLU A 28 -9.32 -3.53 11.58
CA GLU A 28 -8.49 -2.77 12.53
C GLU A 28 -8.69 -1.26 12.41
N MET A 29 -9.00 -0.77 11.22
CA MET A 29 -9.33 0.62 10.97
C MET A 29 -10.78 0.97 11.37
N GLY A 30 -11.59 0.01 11.81
CA GLY A 30 -13.02 0.22 12.05
C GLY A 30 -13.81 0.57 10.79
N MET A 31 -13.32 0.16 9.62
CA MET A 31 -13.91 0.46 8.30
C MET A 31 -14.54 -0.79 7.69
N THR A 32 -15.58 -0.60 6.89
CA THR A 32 -16.01 -1.65 5.97
C THR A 32 -14.96 -1.85 4.87
N LEU A 33 -14.86 -3.07 4.34
CA LEU A 33 -13.98 -3.36 3.19
C LEU A 33 -14.24 -2.38 2.03
N THR A 34 -15.52 -2.13 1.72
CA THR A 34 -15.94 -1.19 0.67
C THR A 34 -15.42 0.23 0.91
N ALA A 35 -15.50 0.73 2.15
CA ALA A 35 -15.01 2.07 2.48
C ALA A 35 -13.47 2.15 2.35
N ALA A 36 -12.75 1.13 2.83
CA ALA A 36 -11.30 1.07 2.74
C ALA A 36 -10.81 1.02 1.28
N VAL A 37 -11.36 0.11 0.46
CA VAL A 37 -10.95 -0.02 -0.96
C VAL A 37 -11.41 1.16 -1.81
N ARG A 38 -12.53 1.82 -1.48
CA ARG A 38 -12.95 3.04 -2.20
C ARG A 38 -11.98 4.18 -1.94
N SER A 39 -11.58 4.39 -0.69
CA SER A 39 -10.66 5.46 -0.28
C SER A 39 -9.29 5.35 -0.96
N MET A 40 -8.86 4.13 -1.30
CA MET A 40 -7.55 3.87 -1.91
C MET A 40 -7.59 3.61 -3.43
N SER A 41 -8.74 3.83 -4.09
CA SER A 41 -8.95 3.48 -5.51
C SER A 41 -8.07 4.26 -6.50
N SER A 42 -7.69 5.49 -6.19
CA SER A 42 -6.82 6.32 -7.05
C SER A 42 -5.33 5.96 -6.97
N PHE A 43 -4.91 5.17 -5.98
CA PHE A 43 -3.50 5.03 -5.60
C PHE A 43 -2.74 3.94 -6.39
N GLY A 44 -3.43 3.19 -7.26
CA GLY A 44 -2.86 2.14 -8.09
C GLY A 44 -1.80 2.64 -9.09
N GLY A 45 -0.79 1.81 -9.38
CA GLY A 45 0.27 2.16 -10.34
C GLY A 45 1.13 3.36 -9.94
N GLY A 46 1.10 3.74 -8.66
CA GLY A 46 1.73 4.95 -8.15
C GLY A 46 0.97 6.20 -8.60
N MET A 47 -0.29 6.26 -8.19
CA MET A 47 -1.25 7.38 -8.34
C MET A 47 -1.99 7.51 -9.66
N GLY A 48 -2.46 6.40 -10.19
CA GLY A 48 -3.10 6.37 -11.50
C GLY A 48 -2.05 6.26 -12.60
N ARG A 49 -1.03 5.43 -12.36
CA ARG A 49 0.07 5.14 -13.32
C ARG A 49 1.02 6.30 -13.60
N LEU A 50 1.11 7.28 -12.71
CA LEU A 50 2.15 8.30 -12.74
C LEU A 50 3.54 7.73 -12.39
N ARG A 51 3.58 6.52 -11.80
CA ARG A 51 4.81 5.81 -11.41
C ARG A 51 5.61 6.49 -10.29
N GLU A 52 4.91 7.24 -9.44
CA GLU A 52 5.49 7.85 -8.25
C GLU A 52 5.48 6.87 -7.07
N VAL A 53 5.11 7.31 -5.86
CA VAL A 53 5.10 6.47 -4.66
C VAL A 53 4.30 5.19 -4.88
N CYS A 54 4.86 4.04 -4.53
CA CYS A 54 4.23 2.73 -4.66
C CYS A 54 2.85 2.72 -3.97
N GLY A 55 1.84 2.17 -4.65
CA GLY A 55 0.49 2.06 -4.10
C GLY A 55 0.45 1.23 -2.82
N ALA A 56 1.26 0.16 -2.71
CA ALA A 56 1.32 -0.65 -1.50
C ALA A 56 1.80 0.17 -0.28
N CYS A 57 2.83 1.01 -0.45
CA CYS A 57 3.27 1.96 0.57
C CYS A 57 2.19 2.99 0.91
N SER A 58 1.52 3.54 -0.10
CA SER A 58 0.38 4.47 0.12
C SER A 58 -0.73 3.82 0.96
N GLY A 59 -1.06 2.56 0.69
CA GLY A 59 -2.00 1.76 1.48
C GLY A 59 -1.54 1.56 2.92
N MET A 60 -0.27 1.19 3.11
CA MET A 60 0.31 1.04 4.45
C MET A 60 0.29 2.35 5.26
N PHE A 61 0.64 3.49 4.64
CA PHE A 61 0.61 4.79 5.31
C PHE A 61 -0.82 5.23 5.65
N PHE A 62 -1.79 4.91 4.78
CA PHE A 62 -3.20 5.11 5.08
C PHE A 62 -3.62 4.33 6.33
N VAL A 63 -3.24 3.05 6.44
CA VAL A 63 -3.52 2.23 7.62
C VAL A 63 -2.89 2.81 8.88
N PHE A 64 -1.63 3.26 8.82
CA PHE A 64 -0.99 3.95 9.94
C PHE A 64 -1.78 5.19 10.38
N GLY A 65 -2.23 6.01 9.43
CA GLY A 65 -3.03 7.19 9.72
C GLY A 65 -4.40 6.87 10.34
N GLN A 66 -5.06 5.80 9.90
CA GLN A 66 -6.35 5.41 10.48
C GLN A 66 -6.22 4.84 11.91
N ILE A 67 -5.13 4.15 12.23
CA ILE A 67 -4.97 3.46 13.53
C ILE A 67 -4.20 4.30 14.56
N LYS A 68 -3.17 5.03 14.12
CA LYS A 68 -2.23 5.78 14.98
C LYS A 68 -2.16 7.27 14.61
N GLY A 69 -3.04 7.75 13.74
CA GLY A 69 -3.05 9.15 13.30
C GLY A 69 -3.60 10.11 14.35
N TYR A 70 -3.65 11.36 13.94
CA TYR A 70 -4.08 12.50 14.74
C TYR A 70 -5.15 13.27 13.96
N ASP A 71 -6.14 13.84 14.66
CA ASP A 71 -7.31 14.51 14.07
C ASP A 71 -7.46 15.98 14.50
N ARG A 72 -6.62 16.43 15.43
CA ARG A 72 -6.51 17.83 15.83
C ARG A 72 -5.42 18.56 15.04
N ALA A 73 -5.76 19.74 14.51
CA ALA A 73 -4.82 20.54 13.71
C ALA A 73 -3.58 21.02 14.49
N ASP A 74 -3.67 21.12 15.81
CA ASP A 74 -2.60 21.58 16.70
C ASP A 74 -1.80 20.43 17.36
N ASP A 75 -2.15 19.17 17.07
CA ASP A 75 -1.45 18.00 17.64
C ASP A 75 -0.10 17.75 16.97
N THR A 76 0.90 18.47 17.48
CA THR A 76 2.26 18.44 16.96
C THR A 76 2.97 17.12 17.30
N GLU A 77 2.67 16.55 18.46
CA GLU A 77 3.29 15.29 18.91
C GLU A 77 2.70 14.08 18.19
N GLY A 78 1.38 14.01 18.03
CA GLY A 78 0.72 12.98 17.21
C GLY A 78 1.19 13.01 15.76
N LYS A 79 1.36 14.21 15.19
CA LYS A 79 1.95 14.40 13.86
C LYS A 79 3.38 13.87 13.77
N LYS A 80 4.22 14.19 14.75
CA LYS A 80 5.61 13.72 14.80
C LYS A 80 5.67 12.20 14.90
N ALA A 81 4.84 11.60 15.75
CA ALA A 81 4.76 10.15 15.93
C ALA A 81 4.31 9.43 14.65
N LEU A 82 3.24 9.89 14.00
CA LEU A 82 2.78 9.30 12.74
C LEU A 82 3.84 9.41 11.63
N TYR A 83 4.52 10.55 11.52
CA TYR A 83 5.55 10.74 10.49
C TYR A 83 6.76 9.85 10.72
N GLU A 84 7.13 9.60 11.98
CA GLU A 84 8.17 8.63 12.31
C GLU A 84 7.76 7.22 11.91
N LEU A 85 6.53 6.79 12.22
CA LEU A 85 6.01 5.49 11.81
C LEU A 85 5.99 5.31 10.29
N VAL A 86 5.58 6.35 9.55
CA VAL A 86 5.62 6.36 8.07
C VAL A 86 7.05 6.23 7.55
N ARG A 87 8.02 6.94 8.14
CA ARG A 87 9.44 6.82 7.74
C ARG A 87 9.99 5.42 8.00
N GLN A 88 9.66 4.82 9.14
CA GLN A 88 10.07 3.46 9.48
C GLN A 88 9.49 2.45 8.48
N GLY A 89 8.19 2.53 8.20
CA GLY A 89 7.56 1.65 7.20
C GLY A 89 8.15 1.83 5.80
N ALA A 90 8.40 3.07 5.37
CA ALA A 90 9.04 3.36 4.09
C ALA A 90 10.48 2.81 4.02
N ALA A 91 11.25 2.95 5.10
CA ALA A 91 12.62 2.46 5.20
C ALA A 91 12.66 0.93 5.15
N ALA A 92 11.86 0.23 5.96
CA ALA A 92 11.76 -1.22 5.95
C ALA A 92 11.33 -1.75 4.57
N PHE A 93 10.35 -1.08 3.94
CA PHE A 93 9.91 -1.47 2.59
C PHE A 93 11.03 -1.31 1.57
N LYS A 94 11.76 -0.18 1.62
CA LYS A 94 12.89 0.09 0.73
C LYS A 94 14.06 -0.87 0.97
N GLU A 95 14.36 -1.22 2.22
CA GLU A 95 15.41 -2.18 2.55
C GLU A 95 15.10 -3.55 1.93
N LYS A 96 13.85 -4.00 2.04
CA LYS A 96 13.42 -5.30 1.49
C LYS A 96 13.31 -5.31 -0.03
N ASN A 97 12.84 -4.21 -0.64
CA ASN A 97 12.44 -4.17 -2.06
C ASN A 97 13.32 -3.28 -2.95
N GLY A 98 14.35 -2.65 -2.39
CA GLY A 98 15.26 -1.71 -3.07
C GLY A 98 14.71 -0.30 -3.26
N SER A 99 13.39 -0.11 -3.32
CA SER A 99 12.76 1.22 -3.46
C SER A 99 11.32 1.25 -2.93
N TYR A 100 10.78 2.44 -2.70
CA TYR A 100 9.33 2.68 -2.54
C TYR A 100 8.73 3.44 -3.74
N VAL A 101 9.53 3.70 -4.77
CA VAL A 101 9.13 4.41 -5.98
C VAL A 101 8.72 3.40 -7.06
N CYS A 102 7.51 3.55 -7.60
CA CYS A 102 6.86 2.56 -8.45
C CYS A 102 7.59 2.33 -9.78
N ARG A 103 8.14 3.38 -10.43
CA ARG A 103 8.97 3.22 -11.65
C ARG A 103 10.22 2.39 -11.41
N GLU A 104 10.88 2.59 -10.26
CA GLU A 104 12.11 1.88 -9.90
C GLU A 104 11.82 0.41 -9.64
N LEU A 105 10.74 0.13 -8.92
CA LEU A 105 10.28 -1.23 -8.62
C LEU A 105 9.81 -2.02 -9.85
N LEU A 106 9.31 -1.34 -10.90
CA LEU A 106 8.78 -1.99 -12.10
C LEU A 106 9.79 -2.10 -13.25
N GLY A 107 11.00 -1.53 -13.12
CA GLY A 107 12.11 -1.79 -14.04
C GLY A 107 11.80 -1.61 -15.54
N GLY A 108 11.06 -0.56 -15.92
CA GLY A 108 10.80 -0.23 -17.33
C GLY A 108 9.38 -0.49 -17.84
N VAL A 109 8.42 -0.83 -16.97
CA VAL A 109 6.99 -0.82 -17.36
C VAL A 109 6.52 0.62 -17.65
N PRO A 110 5.99 0.92 -18.86
CA PRO A 110 5.60 2.28 -19.23
C PRO A 110 4.59 2.95 -18.28
N ALA A 111 4.73 4.27 -18.11
CA ALA A 111 3.77 5.13 -17.40
C ALA A 111 2.56 5.49 -18.28
N GLY A 112 1.47 5.98 -17.67
CA GLY A 112 0.28 6.44 -18.39
C GLY A 112 -0.53 5.34 -19.10
N GLY A 113 -1.64 5.73 -19.76
CA GLY A 113 -2.53 4.85 -20.52
C GLY A 113 -3.48 3.98 -19.67
N ASP A 114 -4.32 3.21 -20.35
CA ASP A 114 -5.37 2.40 -19.72
C ASP A 114 -4.81 1.31 -18.79
N PRO A 115 -5.42 1.03 -17.62
CA PRO A 115 -5.05 -0.09 -16.76
C PRO A 115 -4.95 -1.41 -17.53
N ALA A 116 -3.82 -2.10 -17.38
CA ALA A 116 -3.63 -3.39 -18.02
C ALA A 116 -4.59 -4.44 -17.42
N GLN A 117 -5.12 -5.32 -18.27
CA GLN A 117 -5.92 -6.45 -17.81
C GLN A 117 -5.09 -7.37 -16.89
N ARG A 118 -5.73 -7.90 -15.84
CA ARG A 118 -5.11 -8.75 -14.82
C ARG A 118 -5.02 -10.19 -15.29
N THR A 119 -4.05 -10.47 -16.16
CA THR A 119 -3.79 -11.82 -16.71
C THR A 119 -2.62 -12.51 -16.02
N GLY A 120 -2.39 -13.80 -16.28
CA GLY A 120 -1.18 -14.47 -15.80
C GLY A 120 0.11 -13.77 -16.25
N GLU A 121 0.13 -13.21 -17.46
CA GLU A 121 1.27 -12.43 -17.97
C GLU A 121 1.47 -11.11 -17.21
N TYR A 122 0.37 -10.47 -16.76
CA TYR A 122 0.43 -9.28 -15.92
C TYR A 122 1.25 -9.53 -14.66
N TYR A 123 0.99 -10.67 -14.00
CA TYR A 123 1.63 -11.05 -12.73
C TYR A 123 3.06 -11.55 -12.93
N LYS A 124 3.38 -12.20 -14.06
CA LYS A 124 4.76 -12.59 -14.39
C LYS A 124 5.68 -11.39 -14.61
N LYS A 125 5.17 -10.30 -15.18
CA LYS A 125 5.95 -9.10 -15.52
C LYS A 125 6.11 -8.11 -14.37
N ARG A 126 5.47 -8.33 -13.21
CA ARG A 126 5.39 -7.34 -12.14
C ARG A 126 5.57 -7.98 -10.77
N PRO A 127 6.44 -7.44 -9.91
CA PRO A 127 6.60 -7.95 -8.55
C PRO A 127 5.45 -7.55 -7.61
N CYS A 128 4.39 -6.90 -8.11
CA CYS A 128 3.39 -6.24 -7.28
C CYS A 128 2.65 -7.15 -6.29
N VAL A 129 2.52 -8.45 -6.56
CA VAL A 129 1.91 -9.39 -5.59
C VAL A 129 2.77 -9.48 -4.33
N GLU A 130 4.09 -9.66 -4.50
CA GLU A 130 5.02 -9.71 -3.37
C GLU A 130 5.15 -8.37 -2.67
N LEU A 131 5.21 -7.27 -3.43
CA LEU A 131 5.27 -5.92 -2.87
C LEU A 131 4.04 -5.60 -1.99
N VAL A 132 2.85 -6.04 -2.39
CA VAL A 132 1.62 -5.88 -1.59
C VAL A 132 1.72 -6.70 -0.32
N GLY A 133 2.18 -7.95 -0.42
CA GLY A 133 2.40 -8.82 0.74
C GLY A 133 3.41 -8.24 1.73
N ASP A 134 4.53 -7.74 1.24
CA ASP A 134 5.59 -7.14 2.05
C ASP A 134 5.11 -5.89 2.77
N ALA A 135 4.39 -4.99 2.09
CA ALA A 135 3.83 -3.81 2.72
C ALA A 135 2.86 -4.18 3.84
N ALA A 136 2.01 -5.18 3.64
CA ALA A 136 1.06 -5.63 4.66
C ALA A 136 1.76 -6.29 5.85
N GLU A 137 2.79 -7.10 5.62
CA GLU A 137 3.62 -7.71 6.68
C GLU A 137 4.34 -6.64 7.51
N ILE A 138 5.01 -5.67 6.86
CA ILE A 138 5.68 -4.55 7.54
C ILE A 138 4.68 -3.74 8.35
N CYS A 139 3.50 -3.46 7.78
CA CYS A 139 2.43 -2.74 8.45
C CYS A 139 1.98 -3.47 9.73
N GLU A 140 1.75 -4.79 9.64
CA GLU A 140 1.37 -5.62 10.78
C GLU A 140 2.46 -5.65 11.86
N GLN A 141 3.73 -5.72 11.47
CA GLN A 141 4.86 -5.72 12.42
C GLN A 141 4.99 -4.40 13.18
N LEU A 142 4.81 -3.26 12.50
CA LEU A 142 4.96 -1.92 13.10
C LEU A 142 3.74 -1.47 13.91
N LEU A 143 2.59 -2.13 13.77
CA LEU A 143 1.36 -1.82 14.49
C LEU A 143 1.12 -2.68 15.74
N LYS A 144 1.90 -3.74 15.93
CA LYS A 144 1.96 -4.53 17.17
C LYS A 144 2.57 -3.71 18.30
#